data_AF-A0A2A2JJN8-F1
#
_entry.id   AF-A0A2A2JJN8-F1
#
_cell.length_a   1.000
_cell.length_b   1.000
_cell.length_c   1.000
_cell.angle_alpha   90.00
_cell.angle_beta   90.00
_cell.angle_gamma   90.00
#
_symmetry.space_group_name_H-M   'P 1'
#
loop_
_entity.id
_entity.type
_entity.pdbx_description
1 polymer ?
#
loop_
_entity_poly.entity_id
_entity_poly.type
_entity_poly.pdbx_seq_one_letter_code
_entity_poly.pdbx_strand_id
1 'polypeptide(L)'
;MSEHAYNHMEQTHLFLCPICDIGAQSRETVQKHIKEFHPSAPDKAVDNRLKHAQEIKDTIKECYPEYFVDNPIPTAAEIDKMLASIKGGSDLRKFVAGLEDLPETKLEDESTDSKMDQDSSGDEENEHDDDIEDEEMREESEIGNHNEDGTGIELEEEAEED
;
A
#
# COMPACT_ATOMS: atom_id res chain seq x y z
N MET A 1 -2.46 14.26 -9.02
CA MET A 1 -1.54 14.43 -10.17
C MET A 1 -0.70 13.16 -10.37
N SER A 2 0.20 12.81 -9.45
CA SER A 2 1.06 11.62 -9.62
C SER A 2 0.28 10.30 -9.66
N GLU A 3 -0.74 10.12 -8.81
CA GLU A 3 -1.53 8.88 -8.79
C GLU A 3 -2.29 8.61 -10.10
N HIS A 4 -2.82 9.66 -10.73
CA HIS A 4 -3.44 9.54 -12.05
C HIS A 4 -2.42 9.14 -13.12
N ALA A 5 -1.21 9.72 -13.10
CA ALA A 5 -0.15 9.36 -14.04
C ALA A 5 0.25 7.89 -13.91
N TYR A 6 0.28 7.33 -12.70
CA TYR A 6 0.60 5.91 -12.48
C TYR A 6 -0.37 4.96 -13.18
N ASN A 7 -1.66 5.31 -13.27
CA ASN A 7 -2.64 4.49 -13.97
C ASN A 7 -2.41 4.44 -15.49
N HIS A 8 -1.65 5.40 -16.04
CA HIS A 8 -1.30 5.44 -17.46
C HIS A 8 0.03 4.70 -17.75
N MET A 9 0.73 4.22 -16.72
CA MET A 9 2.00 3.51 -16.83
C MET A 9 1.82 1.98 -16.82
N GLU A 10 0.99 1.44 -17.71
CA GLU A 10 0.57 0.02 -17.67
C GLU A 10 1.72 -0.99 -17.86
N GLN A 11 2.81 -0.58 -18.50
CA GLN A 11 3.97 -1.43 -18.79
C GLN A 11 4.98 -1.49 -17.65
N THR A 12 4.85 -0.61 -16.66
CA THR A 12 5.85 -0.39 -15.61
C THR A 12 5.22 -0.60 -14.24
N HIS A 13 5.78 -1.48 -13.42
CA HIS A 13 5.31 -1.65 -12.04
C HIS A 13 6.06 -0.73 -11.08
N LEU A 14 5.32 0.19 -10.46
CA LEU A 14 5.87 1.21 -9.56
C LEU A 14 6.10 0.72 -8.13
N PHE A 15 5.40 -0.34 -7.74
CA PHE A 15 5.61 -1.04 -6.49
C PHE A 15 5.80 -2.52 -6.77
N LEU A 16 6.78 -3.14 -6.12
CA LEU A 16 7.15 -4.54 -6.32
C LEU A 16 7.10 -5.32 -5.01
N CYS A 17 6.73 -6.59 -5.10
CA CYS A 17 6.85 -7.53 -4.00
C CYS A 17 8.34 -7.85 -3.76
N PRO A 18 8.83 -7.85 -2.50
CA PRO A 18 10.23 -8.19 -2.22
C PRO A 18 10.53 -9.70 -2.30
N ILE A 19 9.50 -10.55 -2.46
CA ILE A 19 9.63 -12.02 -2.42
C ILE A 19 9.45 -12.67 -3.79
N CYS A 20 8.65 -12.07 -4.68
CA CYS A 20 8.39 -12.60 -6.02
C CYS A 20 8.20 -11.45 -7.03
N ASP A 21 8.08 -11.79 -8.31
CA ASP A 21 8.03 -10.81 -9.42
C ASP A 21 6.67 -10.10 -9.60
N ILE A 22 5.78 -10.14 -8.60
CA ILE A 22 4.49 -9.44 -8.66
C ILE A 22 4.69 -7.96 -8.35
N GLY A 23 4.11 -7.10 -9.20
CA GLY A 23 4.12 -5.66 -9.04
C GLY A 23 2.78 -5.02 -9.39
N ALA A 24 2.58 -3.78 -8.95
CA ALA A 24 1.38 -3.00 -9.22
C ALA A 24 1.67 -1.49 -9.27
N GLN A 25 0.69 -0.71 -9.73
CA GLN A 25 0.74 0.76 -9.70
C GLN A 25 0.52 1.33 -8.30
N SER A 26 -0.15 0.59 -7.42
CA SER A 26 -0.44 1.00 -6.05
C SER A 26 0.30 0.14 -5.03
N ARG A 27 0.75 0.78 -3.95
CA ARG A 27 1.41 0.10 -2.84
C ARG A 27 0.48 -0.89 -2.14
N GLU A 28 -0.78 -0.51 -1.93
CA GLU A 28 -1.78 -1.29 -1.21
C GLU A 28 -2.06 -2.64 -1.88
N THR A 29 -2.07 -2.68 -3.22
CA THR A 29 -2.26 -3.92 -3.96
C THR A 29 -1.11 -4.89 -3.73
N VAL A 30 0.13 -4.41 -3.72
CA VAL A 30 1.31 -5.25 -3.42
C VAL A 30 1.30 -5.70 -1.95
N GLN A 31 0.94 -4.82 -1.02
CA GLN A 31 0.80 -5.17 0.41
C GLN A 31 -0.24 -6.26 0.63
N LYS A 32 -1.42 -6.13 -0.01
CA LYS A 32 -2.43 -7.19 0.03
C LYS A 32 -1.87 -8.53 -0.49
N HIS A 33 -1.18 -8.50 -1.63
CA HIS A 33 -0.51 -9.68 -2.17
C HIS A 33 0.51 -10.28 -1.18
N ILE A 34 1.34 -9.47 -0.53
CA ILE A 34 2.30 -9.94 0.47
C ILE A 34 1.58 -10.63 1.64
N LYS A 35 0.51 -10.03 2.19
CA LYS A 35 -0.26 -10.64 3.29
C LYS A 35 -0.90 -11.97 2.91
N GLU A 36 -1.43 -12.07 1.70
CA GLU A 36 -2.17 -13.26 1.24
C GLU A 36 -1.23 -14.41 0.85
N PHE A 37 -0.11 -14.12 0.20
CA PHE A 37 0.77 -15.14 -0.40
C PHE A 37 2.11 -15.30 0.34
N HIS A 38 2.50 -14.32 1.15
CA HIS A 38 3.74 -14.30 1.93
C HIS A 38 3.49 -13.88 3.39
N PRO A 39 2.63 -14.58 4.15
CA PRO A 39 2.17 -14.13 5.47
C PRO A 39 3.28 -14.01 6.52
N SER A 40 4.44 -14.67 6.30
CA SER A 40 5.62 -14.57 7.17
C SER A 40 6.57 -13.43 6.78
N ALA A 41 6.33 -12.75 5.65
CA ALA A 41 7.17 -11.66 5.17
C ALA A 41 6.68 -10.30 5.71
N PRO A 42 7.59 -9.30 5.82
CA PRO A 42 7.19 -7.95 6.18
C PRO A 42 6.30 -7.32 5.09
N ASP A 43 5.23 -6.63 5.50
CA ASP A 43 4.27 -5.93 4.64
C ASP A 43 4.82 -4.65 3.98
N LYS A 44 6.04 -4.71 3.48
CA LYS A 44 6.76 -3.59 2.89
C LYS A 44 7.04 -3.87 1.41
N ALA A 45 6.28 -3.21 0.55
CA ALA A 45 6.54 -3.21 -0.88
C ALA A 45 7.82 -2.40 -1.20
N VAL A 46 8.54 -2.82 -2.23
CA VAL A 46 9.68 -2.07 -2.77
C VAL A 46 9.15 -0.97 -3.68
N ASP A 47 9.55 0.27 -3.42
CA ASP A 47 9.21 1.45 -4.20
C ASP A 47 10.15 1.55 -5.41
N ASN A 48 9.60 1.34 -6.60
CA ASN A 48 10.33 1.36 -7.87
C ASN A 48 10.20 2.68 -8.62
N ARG A 49 9.52 3.68 -8.04
CA ARG A 49 9.27 4.96 -8.72
C ARG A 49 10.55 5.73 -9.02
N LEU A 50 11.60 5.57 -8.22
CA LEU A 50 12.85 6.26 -8.45
C LEU A 50 13.56 5.75 -9.73
N LYS A 51 13.53 4.45 -10.02
CA LYS A 51 14.05 3.90 -11.29
C LYS A 51 13.28 4.44 -12.50
N HIS A 52 11.99 4.70 -12.33
CA HIS A 52 11.09 5.20 -13.39
C HIS A 52 10.78 6.70 -13.27
N ALA A 53 11.61 7.47 -12.54
CA ALA A 53 11.31 8.88 -12.23
C ALA A 53 11.16 9.74 -13.49
N GLN A 54 11.91 9.42 -14.55
CA GLN A 54 11.81 10.13 -15.83
C GLN A 54 10.48 9.82 -16.54
N GLU A 55 10.10 8.55 -16.61
CA GLU A 55 8.85 8.10 -17.22
C GLU A 55 7.64 8.71 -16.50
N ILE A 56 7.64 8.67 -15.16
CA ILE A 56 6.60 9.32 -14.33
C ILE A 56 6.49 10.81 -14.65
N LYS A 57 7.64 11.49 -14.76
CA LYS A 57 7.68 12.93 -15.05
C LYS A 57 7.11 13.23 -16.43
N ASP A 58 7.43 12.41 -17.42
CA ASP A 58 6.92 12.55 -18.78
C ASP A 58 5.41 12.31 -18.81
N THR A 59 4.89 11.26 -18.15
CA THR A 59 3.44 11.02 -18.05
C THR A 59 2.70 12.15 -17.33
N ILE A 60 3.26 12.71 -16.25
CA ILE A 60 2.65 13.87 -15.57
C ILE A 60 2.60 15.09 -16.50
N LYS A 61 3.64 15.31 -17.31
CA LYS A 61 3.70 16.40 -18.28
C LYS A 61 2.60 16.27 -19.35
N GLU A 62 2.33 15.05 -19.79
CA GLU A 62 1.26 14.75 -20.75
C GLU A 62 -0.13 14.93 -20.14
N CYS A 63 -0.36 14.44 -18.90
CA CYS A 63 -1.65 14.53 -18.23
C CYS A 63 -1.99 15.93 -17.73
N TYR A 64 -0.98 16.71 -17.29
CA TYR A 64 -1.18 18.00 -16.63
C TYR A 64 -0.23 19.08 -17.15
N PRO A 65 -0.23 19.41 -18.45
CA PRO A 65 0.74 20.31 -19.05
C PRO A 65 0.71 21.73 -18.45
N GLU A 66 -0.47 22.24 -18.08
CA GLU A 66 -0.63 23.58 -17.51
C GLU A 66 -0.14 23.69 -16.05
N TYR A 67 -0.09 22.57 -15.34
CA TYR A 67 0.35 22.50 -13.94
C TYR A 67 1.73 21.85 -13.79
N PHE A 68 2.37 21.50 -14.90
CA PHE A 68 3.65 20.83 -14.90
C PHE A 68 4.76 21.79 -14.47
N VAL A 69 5.44 21.45 -13.36
CA VAL A 69 6.64 22.12 -12.91
C VAL A 69 7.84 21.24 -13.22
N ASP A 70 8.72 21.74 -14.09
CA ASP A 70 9.93 21.03 -14.50
C ASP A 70 11.02 21.08 -13.42
N ASN A 71 10.76 20.40 -12.31
CA ASN A 71 11.74 20.24 -11.25
C ASN A 71 12.77 19.15 -11.64
N PRO A 72 14.07 19.37 -11.40
CA PRO A 72 15.07 18.36 -11.65
C PRO A 72 14.82 17.13 -10.76
N ILE A 73 14.99 15.94 -11.35
CA ILE A 73 14.95 14.68 -10.59
C ILE A 73 16.21 14.65 -9.71
N PRO A 74 16.07 14.46 -8.38
CA PRO A 74 17.21 14.45 -7.48
C PRO A 74 18.18 13.33 -7.85
N THR A 75 19.48 13.64 -7.79
CA THR A 75 20.53 12.68 -8.06
C THR A 75 20.67 11.68 -6.91
N ALA A 76 21.22 10.51 -7.22
CA ALA A 76 21.62 9.49 -6.26
C ALA A 76 22.34 10.05 -5.01
N ALA A 77 23.32 10.95 -5.21
CA ALA A 77 24.10 11.54 -4.13
C ALA A 77 23.28 12.51 -3.26
N GLU A 78 22.33 13.23 -3.85
CA GLU A 78 21.42 14.10 -3.11
C GLU A 78 20.44 13.28 -2.27
N ILE A 79 19.93 12.18 -2.82
CA ILE A 79 19.07 11.23 -2.10
C ILE A 79 19.85 10.60 -0.93
N ASP A 80 21.11 10.23 -1.14
CA ASP A 80 21.99 9.70 -0.09
C ASP A 80 22.11 10.65 1.10
N LYS A 81 22.39 11.93 0.81
CA LYS A 81 22.48 12.99 1.82
C LYS A 81 21.16 13.21 2.56
N MET A 82 20.03 13.12 1.86
CA MET A 82 18.70 13.21 2.47
C MET A 82 18.45 12.02 3.41
N LEU A 83 18.74 10.79 2.97
CA LEU A 83 18.57 9.58 3.78
C LEU A 83 19.50 9.56 5.00
N ALA A 84 20.75 9.99 4.87
CA ALA A 84 21.70 10.09 5.98
C ALA A 84 21.24 11.07 7.07
N SER A 85 20.44 12.07 6.70
CA SER A 85 19.88 13.04 7.63
C SER A 85 18.62 12.52 8.37
N ILE A 86 18.05 11.41 7.92
CA ILE A 86 16.84 10.80 8.50
C ILE A 86 17.25 9.64 9.43
N LYS A 87 16.70 9.61 10.65
CA LYS A 87 16.90 8.50 11.59
C LYS A 87 16.39 7.19 10.97
N GLY A 88 17.27 6.20 10.80
CA GLY A 88 16.94 4.92 10.15
C GLY A 88 16.87 4.98 8.61
N GLY A 89 17.38 6.05 7.98
CA GLY A 89 17.39 6.17 6.52
C GLY A 89 18.22 5.12 5.78
N SER A 90 19.19 4.50 6.46
CA SER A 90 19.95 3.35 5.95
C SER A 90 19.06 2.13 5.71
N ASP A 91 18.14 1.83 6.63
CA ASP A 91 17.19 0.72 6.47
C ASP A 91 16.15 0.97 5.36
N LEU A 92 15.86 2.24 5.06
CA LEU A 92 14.91 2.60 4.01
C LEU A 92 15.42 2.26 2.60
N ARG A 93 16.74 2.22 2.39
CA ARG A 93 17.33 1.87 1.08
C ARG A 93 16.88 0.50 0.58
N LYS A 94 16.67 -0.44 1.49
CA LYS A 94 16.22 -1.81 1.18
C LYS A 94 14.84 -1.86 0.51
N PHE A 95 14.06 -0.79 0.61
CA PHE A 95 12.70 -0.69 0.09
C PHE A 95 12.54 0.35 -1.02
N VAL A 96 13.64 0.91 -1.53
CA VAL A 96 13.61 1.87 -2.65
C VAL A 96 14.53 1.36 -3.74
N ALA A 97 13.93 0.86 -4.82
CA ALA A 97 14.70 0.40 -5.96
C ALA A 97 15.35 1.61 -6.67
N GLY A 98 16.62 1.45 -7.02
CA GLY A 98 17.43 2.46 -7.74
C GLY A 98 18.52 3.10 -6.88
N LEU A 99 18.58 2.75 -5.59
CA LEU A 99 19.64 3.16 -4.67
C LEU A 99 20.68 2.06 -4.39
N GLU A 100 20.50 0.88 -5.01
CA GLU A 100 21.27 -0.35 -4.78
C GLU A 100 22.72 -0.28 -5.31
N ASP A 101 22.98 0.47 -6.38
CA ASP A 101 24.28 0.55 -7.07
C ASP A 101 25.29 1.53 -6.45
N LEU A 102 24.93 2.19 -5.34
CA LEU A 102 25.77 3.21 -4.73
C LEU A 102 26.59 2.61 -3.58
N PRO A 103 27.89 2.96 -3.45
CA PRO A 103 28.70 2.46 -2.36
C PRO A 103 28.09 2.91 -1.02
N GLU A 104 27.71 1.96 -0.18
CA GLU A 104 27.36 2.22 1.21
C GLU A 104 28.54 2.95 1.86
N THR A 105 28.36 4.22 2.20
CA THR A 105 29.32 4.89 3.09
C THR A 105 29.20 4.17 4.43
N LYS A 106 30.23 3.39 4.79
CA LYS A 106 30.35 2.75 6.11
C LYS A 106 30.27 3.85 7.17
N LEU A 107 29.08 4.08 7.71
CA LEU A 107 28.91 4.72 8.99
C LEU A 107 28.85 3.58 10.00
N GLU A 108 29.87 3.55 10.85
CA GLU A 108 30.04 2.56 11.90
C GLU A 108 28.83 2.63 12.84
N ASP A 109 28.07 1.53 12.89
CA ASP A 109 26.94 1.32 13.77
C ASP A 109 27.46 1.14 15.21
N GLU A 110 27.49 2.23 15.98
CA GLU A 110 27.62 2.16 17.44
C GLU A 110 26.23 2.15 18.07
N SER A 111 25.46 1.10 17.80
CA SER A 111 24.24 0.80 18.55
C SER A 111 24.63 -0.07 19.74
N THR A 112 24.87 0.58 20.88
CA THR A 112 25.19 -0.07 22.15
C THR A 112 24.07 -0.99 22.61
N ASP A 113 24.38 -2.29 22.66
CA ASP A 113 23.68 -3.35 23.39
C ASP A 113 23.26 -2.85 24.79
N SER A 114 21.97 -2.60 24.97
CA SER A 114 21.38 -2.42 26.30
C SER A 114 20.54 -3.65 26.61
N LYS A 115 21.24 -4.66 27.12
CA LYS A 115 20.72 -5.81 27.82
C LYS A 115 20.04 -5.33 29.11
N MET A 116 18.74 -5.54 29.26
CA MET A 116 18.05 -5.47 30.54
C MET A 116 17.16 -6.70 30.69
N ASP A 117 17.74 -7.74 31.29
CA ASP A 117 17.01 -8.81 31.95
C ASP A 117 16.35 -8.26 33.22
N GLN A 118 15.04 -8.45 33.41
CA GLN A 118 14.48 -8.64 34.75
C GLN A 118 13.11 -9.31 34.73
N ASP A 119 13.09 -10.55 35.21
CA ASP A 119 11.93 -11.31 35.69
C ASP A 119 11.11 -10.52 36.72
N SER A 120 9.79 -10.61 36.64
CA SER A 120 8.95 -10.63 37.85
C SER A 120 7.60 -11.29 37.57
N SER A 121 7.45 -12.50 38.10
CA SER A 121 6.19 -13.22 38.31
C SER A 121 5.28 -12.48 39.31
N GLY A 122 3.97 -12.51 39.10
CA GLY A 122 2.97 -11.99 40.03
C GLY A 122 1.54 -12.22 39.54
N ASP A 123 1.05 -13.41 39.86
CA ASP A 123 -0.32 -13.91 39.77
C ASP A 123 -1.24 -13.12 40.72
N GLU A 124 -2.42 -12.67 40.28
CA GLU A 124 -3.64 -12.59 41.12
C GLU A 124 -4.89 -12.73 40.25
N GLU A 125 -5.61 -13.80 40.56
CA GLU A 125 -6.89 -14.26 40.06
C GLU A 125 -8.01 -13.44 40.71
N ASN A 126 -8.94 -12.90 39.91
CA ASN A 126 -10.16 -12.30 40.42
C ASN A 126 -11.36 -12.88 39.68
N GLU A 127 -11.93 -13.92 40.28
CA GLU A 127 -13.24 -14.48 39.95
C GLU A 127 -14.32 -13.52 40.48
N HIS A 128 -15.20 -13.04 39.61
CA HIS A 128 -16.50 -12.53 40.06
C HIS A 128 -17.59 -13.07 39.14
N ASP A 129 -18.28 -14.05 39.70
CA ASP A 129 -19.51 -14.67 39.25
C ASP A 129 -20.66 -13.81 39.79
N ASP A 130 -21.59 -13.38 38.93
CA ASP A 130 -22.96 -13.07 39.35
C ASP A 130 -23.89 -13.16 38.11
N ASP A 131 -24.92 -13.98 38.29
CA ASP A 131 -25.90 -14.44 37.33
C ASP A 131 -26.89 -13.38 36.80
N ILE A 132 -27.35 -13.64 35.57
CA ILE A 132 -28.63 -13.37 34.88
C ILE A 132 -29.75 -12.65 35.67
N GLU A 133 -30.36 -11.64 35.02
CA GLU A 133 -31.83 -11.52 34.87
C GLU A 133 -32.18 -10.95 33.47
N ASP A 134 -33.21 -11.56 32.89
CA ASP A 134 -33.82 -11.42 31.57
C ASP A 134 -34.91 -10.33 31.60
N GLU A 135 -34.97 -9.39 30.65
CA GLU A 135 -36.19 -8.62 30.36
C GLU A 135 -36.14 -8.09 28.91
N GLU A 136 -37.19 -8.42 28.16
CA GLU A 136 -37.38 -8.13 26.75
C GLU A 136 -37.65 -6.63 26.47
N MET A 137 -37.05 -6.08 25.42
CA MET A 137 -37.71 -5.01 24.64
C MET A 137 -37.56 -5.24 23.14
N ARG A 138 -38.69 -5.61 22.57
CA ARG A 138 -39.02 -5.74 21.16
C ARG A 138 -39.22 -4.34 20.57
N GLU A 139 -38.32 -3.91 19.69
CA GLU A 139 -38.60 -2.79 18.78
C GLU A 139 -38.90 -3.34 17.38
N GLU A 140 -40.13 -3.07 16.94
CA GLU A 140 -40.60 -3.38 15.59
C GLU A 140 -40.16 -2.28 14.61
N SER A 141 -39.35 -2.63 13.62
CA SER A 141 -39.41 -2.00 12.30
C SER A 141 -38.69 -2.87 11.28
N GLU A 142 -39.43 -3.46 10.34
CA GLU A 142 -39.07 -3.54 8.92
C GLU A 142 -40.13 -4.32 8.15
N ILE A 143 -41.04 -3.56 7.53
CA ILE A 143 -41.91 -4.03 6.44
C ILE A 143 -41.21 -3.65 5.14
N GLY A 144 -41.01 -4.63 4.26
CA GLY A 144 -41.07 -4.39 2.81
C GLY A 144 -39.91 -4.93 1.98
N ASN A 145 -39.97 -6.22 1.66
CA ASN A 145 -39.28 -6.81 0.50
C ASN A 145 -39.59 -6.02 -0.78
N HIS A 146 -38.56 -5.71 -1.57
CA HIS A 146 -38.69 -5.60 -3.03
C HIS A 146 -37.45 -6.23 -3.68
N ASN A 147 -37.67 -7.37 -4.31
CA ASN A 147 -36.80 -7.99 -5.29
C ASN A 147 -37.13 -7.37 -6.64
N GLU A 148 -36.16 -6.83 -7.36
CA GLU A 148 -36.28 -6.64 -8.81
C GLU A 148 -35.00 -7.13 -9.48
N ASP A 149 -35.10 -8.39 -9.91
CA ASP A 149 -34.22 -9.06 -10.86
C ASP A 149 -34.47 -8.44 -12.24
N GLY A 150 -33.44 -7.79 -12.80
CA GLY A 150 -33.50 -7.11 -14.09
C GLY A 150 -32.58 -7.77 -15.10
N THR A 151 -32.93 -8.98 -15.58
CA THR A 151 -32.38 -9.53 -16.81
C THR A 151 -33.51 -10.11 -17.67
N GLY A 152 -33.71 -9.58 -18.88
CA GLY A 152 -34.66 -10.19 -19.80
C GLY A 152 -34.98 -9.40 -21.06
N ILE A 153 -34.19 -9.66 -22.11
CA ILE A 153 -34.61 -9.88 -23.50
C ILE A 153 -35.61 -8.89 -24.15
N GLU A 154 -35.08 -7.96 -24.96
CA GLU A 154 -35.84 -7.31 -26.03
C GLU A 154 -35.89 -8.24 -27.25
N LEU A 155 -37.09 -8.74 -27.55
CA LEU A 155 -37.40 -9.45 -28.79
C LEU A 155 -37.82 -8.40 -29.84
N GLU A 156 -37.14 -8.45 -30.99
CA GLU A 156 -37.46 -7.67 -32.19
C GLU A 156 -38.84 -8.09 -32.72
N GLU A 157 -39.72 -7.11 -32.90
CA GLU A 157 -41.04 -7.30 -33.52
C GLU A 157 -40.97 -6.76 -34.97
N GLU A 158 -41.10 -7.67 -35.93
CA GLU A 158 -41.29 -7.37 -37.34
C GLU A 158 -42.74 -6.97 -37.63
N ALA A 159 -42.96 -5.88 -38.38
CA ALA A 159 -44.05 -5.66 -39.36
C ALA A 159 -43.83 -4.28 -40.04
N GLU A 160 -43.54 -4.23 -41.36
CA GLU A 160 -44.44 -3.80 -42.47
C GLU A 160 -45.00 -2.36 -42.29
N GLU A 161 -45.02 -1.40 -43.21
CA GLU A 161 -45.21 -1.24 -44.68
C GLU A 161 -44.48 0.09 -45.06
N ASP A 162 -44.08 0.49 -46.28
CA ASP A 162 -44.67 0.49 -47.63
C ASP A 162 -43.54 0.82 -48.65
#